data_AF-A0A8T5Q7Y4-F1
#
_entry.id   AF-A0A8T5Q7Y4-F1
#
_cell.length_a   1.000
_cell.length_b   1.000
_cell.length_c   1.000
_cell.angle_alpha   90.00
_cell.angle_beta   90.00
_cell.angle_gamma   90.00
#
_symmetry.space_group_name_H-M   'P 1'
#
loop_
_entity.id
_entity.type
_entity.pdbx_description
1 polymer ?
#
loop_
_entity_poly.entity_id
_entity_poly.type
_entity_poly.pdbx_seq_one_letter_code
_entity_poly.pdbx_strand_id
1 'polypeptide(L)'
;MPKRNDVDLSEFVRIPGTNVCISKRCEVSGTGWEDTHFMLAEEGFFMPTPALVAKYLVGVNRAAKNRSRLYDGAGNPIDWYSSVKLLELVYGRNSNEKNIWTWLDAKFVEGSGYDGLDIETEHRVVRKRLVGKRKRLEKIVGKKHFSKGDNVCCVQLKFNDQGLPVKSSKEPRYKVAESMYFMHPREDDVLYYNTTMGPCLFGRGSYTSGRGTLKCLKVRK
;
A
#
# COMPACT_ATOMS: atom_id res chain seq x y z
N MET A 1 -12.26 2.09 25.79
CA MET A 1 -11.17 1.55 24.96
C MET A 1 -11.49 0.11 24.67
N PRO A 2 -11.63 -0.34 23.41
CA PRO A 2 -11.81 -1.75 23.14
C PRO A 2 -10.63 -2.50 23.75
N LYS A 3 -10.90 -3.66 24.36
CA LYS A 3 -9.84 -4.55 24.86
C LYS A 3 -8.92 -4.84 23.67
N ARG A 4 -7.63 -4.68 23.89
CA ARG A 4 -6.57 -5.06 22.94
C ARG A 4 -6.67 -6.58 22.83
N ASN A 5 -7.55 -7.07 21.95
CA ASN A 5 -7.76 -8.49 21.68
C ASN A 5 -6.39 -9.11 21.32
N ASP A 6 -6.26 -10.42 21.52
CA ASP A 6 -5.09 -11.24 21.16
C ASP A 6 -4.76 -11.12 19.67
N VAL A 7 -4.15 -10.01 19.28
CA VAL A 7 -3.64 -9.81 17.92
C VAL A 7 -2.46 -10.75 17.79
N ASP A 8 -2.63 -11.79 16.98
CA ASP A 8 -1.52 -12.65 16.59
C ASP A 8 -0.51 -11.82 15.78
N LEU A 9 0.56 -11.41 16.45
CA LEU A 9 1.60 -10.60 15.85
C LEU A 9 2.41 -11.37 14.79
N SER A 10 2.33 -12.71 14.78
CA SER A 10 2.98 -13.53 13.75
C SER A 10 2.33 -13.33 12.38
N GLU A 11 1.06 -12.89 12.33
CA GLU A 11 0.34 -12.57 11.10
C GLU A 11 0.68 -11.19 10.51
N PHE A 12 1.57 -10.45 11.18
CA PHE A 12 2.04 -9.15 10.74
C PHE A 12 3.52 -9.18 10.40
N VAL A 13 3.92 -8.33 9.47
CA VAL A 13 5.32 -8.12 9.09
C VAL A 13 5.75 -6.74 9.57
N ARG A 14 6.86 -6.67 10.29
CA ARG A 14 7.45 -5.40 10.71
C ARG A 14 8.05 -4.68 9.51
N ILE A 15 7.60 -3.45 9.26
CA ILE A 15 8.12 -2.65 8.15
C ILE A 15 9.52 -2.14 8.53
N PRO A 16 10.57 -2.44 7.72
CA PRO A 16 11.94 -2.06 8.03
C PRO A 16 12.11 -0.57 8.33
N GLY A 17 12.85 -0.26 9.41
CA GLY A 17 13.12 1.12 9.83
C GLY A 17 11.92 1.85 10.45
N THR A 18 10.85 1.14 10.82
CA THR A 18 9.66 1.72 11.45
C THR A 18 9.21 0.92 12.67
N ASN A 19 8.30 1.49 13.46
CA ASN A 19 7.56 0.79 14.51
C ASN A 19 6.16 0.34 14.05
N VAL A 20 5.96 0.21 12.75
CA VAL A 20 4.68 -0.20 12.15
C VAL A 20 4.81 -1.64 11.66
N CYS A 21 3.77 -2.41 11.89
CA CYS A 21 3.60 -3.71 11.27
C CYS A 21 2.41 -3.67 10.31
N ILE A 22 2.51 -4.41 9.21
CA ILE A 22 1.45 -4.56 8.21
C ILE A 22 1.05 -6.03 8.15
N SER A 23 -0.25 -6.31 8.13
CA SER A 23 -0.76 -7.68 8.03
C SER A 23 -0.22 -8.36 6.78
N LYS A 24 0.20 -9.63 6.87
CA LYS A 24 0.59 -10.44 5.70
C LYS A 24 -0.56 -10.53 4.69
N ARG A 25 -1.78 -10.67 5.23
CA ARG A 25 -3.06 -10.67 4.51
C ARG A 25 -4.14 -10.12 5.45
N CYS A 26 -5.12 -9.42 4.90
CA CYS A 26 -6.37 -9.21 5.61
C CYS A 26 -7.52 -9.05 4.62
N GLU A 27 -8.60 -9.78 4.89
CA GLU A 27 -9.85 -9.71 4.14
C GLU A 27 -10.78 -8.78 4.91
N VAL A 28 -10.86 -7.51 4.49
CA VAL A 28 -11.99 -6.64 4.86
C VAL A 28 -12.87 -6.55 3.62
N SER A 29 -14.10 -7.04 3.75
CA SER A 29 -15.09 -6.99 2.69
C SER A 29 -16.08 -5.85 2.95
N GLY A 30 -16.44 -5.13 1.89
CA GLY A 30 -17.76 -4.50 1.80
C GLY A 30 -17.89 -3.03 2.18
N THR A 31 -16.83 -2.22 2.11
CA THR A 31 -16.94 -0.80 2.44
C THR A 31 -16.12 0.13 1.54
N GLY A 32 -16.57 1.39 1.43
CA GLY A 32 -15.84 2.45 0.74
C GLY A 32 -14.55 2.82 1.47
N TRP A 33 -13.75 3.70 0.88
CA TRP A 33 -12.48 4.14 1.47
C TRP A 33 -12.65 4.75 2.87
N GLU A 34 -13.62 5.65 3.04
CA GLU A 34 -13.87 6.31 4.34
C GLU A 34 -14.35 5.32 5.40
N ASP A 35 -15.35 4.50 5.07
CA ASP A 35 -15.88 3.45 5.94
C ASP A 35 -14.78 2.47 6.39
N THR A 36 -13.84 2.14 5.51
CA THR A 36 -12.68 1.29 5.85
C THR A 36 -11.82 1.95 6.94
N HIS A 37 -11.62 3.27 6.90
CA HIS A 37 -10.93 3.98 7.97
C HIS A 37 -11.67 3.91 9.31
N PHE A 38 -13.00 4.00 9.30
CA PHE A 38 -13.81 3.86 10.52
C PHE A 38 -13.71 2.46 11.10
N MET A 39 -13.90 1.41 10.28
CA MET A 39 -13.77 0.02 10.71
C MET A 39 -12.39 -0.28 11.30
N LEU A 40 -11.32 0.12 10.61
CA LEU A 40 -9.96 -0.10 11.11
C LEU A 40 -9.71 0.61 12.44
N ALA A 41 -10.21 1.84 12.59
CA ALA A 41 -10.06 2.59 13.83
C ALA A 41 -10.79 1.94 15.01
N GLU A 42 -11.98 1.36 14.80
CA GLU A 42 -12.73 0.62 15.81
C GLU A 42 -11.96 -0.62 16.30
N GLU A 43 -11.27 -1.30 15.39
CA GLU A 43 -10.40 -2.45 15.69
C GLU A 43 -9.01 -2.07 16.23
N GLY A 44 -8.67 -0.78 16.31
CA GLY A 44 -7.35 -0.31 16.75
C GLY A 44 -6.24 -0.42 15.70
N PHE A 45 -6.61 -0.57 14.43
CA PHE A 45 -5.73 -0.57 13.26
C PHE A 45 -5.82 0.77 12.49
N PHE A 46 -5.00 0.90 11.45
CA PHE A 46 -5.10 1.99 10.48
C PHE A 46 -4.71 1.50 9.08
N MET A 47 -5.18 2.22 8.06
CA MET A 47 -4.88 1.91 6.67
C MET A 47 -3.44 2.31 6.33
N PRO A 48 -2.67 1.49 5.57
CA PRO A 48 -1.30 1.82 5.21
C PRO A 48 -1.25 3.03 4.25
N THR A 49 -0.30 3.93 4.47
CA THR A 49 0.06 4.95 3.48
C THR A 49 0.87 4.33 2.34
N PRO A 50 0.96 4.98 1.17
CA PRO A 50 1.77 4.47 0.06
C PRO A 50 3.25 4.32 0.44
N ALA A 51 3.78 5.22 1.29
CA ALA A 51 5.14 5.13 1.81
C ALA A 51 5.39 3.85 2.63
N LEU A 52 4.41 3.44 3.45
CA LEU A 52 4.51 2.19 4.22
C LEU A 52 4.47 0.97 3.30
N VAL A 53 3.57 0.95 2.32
CA VAL A 53 3.50 -0.13 1.33
C VAL A 53 4.78 -0.22 0.50
N ALA A 54 5.31 0.90 0.02
CA ALA A 54 6.56 0.93 -0.74
C ALA A 54 7.72 0.31 0.06
N LYS A 55 7.89 0.69 1.33
CA LYS A 55 8.92 0.12 2.22
C LYS A 55 8.70 -1.38 2.45
N TYR A 56 7.44 -1.78 2.65
CA TYR A 56 7.07 -3.18 2.82
C TYR A 56 7.44 -4.02 1.59
N LEU A 57 7.02 -3.60 0.39
CA LEU A 57 7.30 -4.29 -0.86
C LEU A 57 8.81 -4.43 -1.12
N VAL A 58 9.58 -3.37 -0.92
CA VAL A 58 11.05 -3.40 -1.04
C VAL A 58 11.66 -4.35 -0.02
N GLY A 59 11.18 -4.34 1.23
CA GLY A 59 11.63 -5.24 2.29
C GLY A 59 11.41 -6.71 1.95
N VAL A 60 10.20 -7.07 1.49
CA VAL A 60 9.84 -8.43 1.06
C VAL A 60 10.71 -8.88 -0.12
N ASN A 61 10.87 -8.04 -1.14
CA ASN A 61 11.73 -8.32 -2.30
C ASN A 61 13.19 -8.60 -1.88
N ARG A 62 13.75 -7.79 -0.99
CA ARG A 62 15.11 -7.99 -0.51
C ARG A 62 15.26 -9.28 0.30
N ALA A 63 14.30 -9.61 1.16
CA ALA A 63 14.35 -10.83 1.96
C ALA A 63 14.18 -12.10 1.12
N ALA A 64 13.26 -12.11 0.15
CA ALA A 64 13.12 -13.21 -0.79
C ALA A 64 14.39 -13.47 -1.64
N LYS A 65 15.21 -12.43 -1.85
CA LYS A 65 16.53 -12.51 -2.50
C LYS A 65 17.68 -12.77 -1.54
N ASN A 66 17.39 -13.10 -0.28
CA ASN A 66 18.36 -13.31 0.80
C ASN A 66 19.33 -12.12 1.02
N ARG A 67 18.85 -10.88 0.77
CA ARG A 67 19.62 -9.62 0.92
C ARG A 67 19.27 -8.84 2.19
N SER A 68 18.30 -9.31 2.96
CA SER A 68 17.90 -8.77 4.26
C SER A 68 17.07 -9.82 5.00
N ARG A 69 16.88 -9.61 6.30
CA ARG A 69 15.98 -10.42 7.11
C ARG A 69 14.71 -9.63 7.42
N LEU A 70 13.54 -10.26 7.27
CA LEU A 70 12.28 -9.74 7.76
C LEU A 70 11.98 -10.30 9.15
N TYR A 71 11.15 -9.57 9.89
CA TYR A 71 10.65 -9.99 11.19
C TYR A 71 9.14 -9.86 11.21
N ASP A 72 8.48 -10.74 11.93
CA ASP A 72 7.06 -10.61 12.21
C ASP A 72 6.79 -9.49 13.23
N GLY A 73 5.53 -9.27 13.61
CA GLY A 73 5.16 -8.30 14.63
C GLY A 73 5.65 -8.65 16.04
N ALA A 74 5.92 -9.93 16.32
CA ALA A 74 6.43 -10.42 17.60
C ALA A 74 7.96 -10.29 17.70
N GLY A 75 8.63 -9.99 16.59
CA GLY A 75 10.09 -9.87 16.51
C GLY A 75 10.79 -11.18 16.14
N ASN A 76 10.04 -12.23 15.77
CA ASN A 76 10.64 -13.47 15.27
C ASN A 76 11.10 -13.27 13.83
N PRO A 77 12.25 -13.85 13.44
CA PRO A 77 12.71 -13.79 12.07
C PRO A 77 11.77 -14.58 11.15
N ILE A 78 11.41 -13.99 10.02
CA ILE A 78 10.71 -14.70 8.94
C ILE A 78 11.78 -15.40 8.10
N ASP A 79 11.68 -16.72 7.94
CA ASP A 79 12.63 -17.51 7.18
C ASP A 79 12.58 -17.17 5.67
N TRP A 80 13.59 -17.63 4.93
CA TRP A 80 13.72 -17.34 3.51
C TRP A 80 12.56 -17.91 2.69
N TYR A 81 12.12 -19.14 2.99
CA TYR A 81 11.04 -19.79 2.24
C TYR A 81 9.71 -19.07 2.47
N SER A 82 9.41 -18.67 3.70
CA SER A 82 8.26 -17.82 4.04
C SER A 82 8.35 -16.44 3.37
N SER A 83 9.55 -15.87 3.24
CA SER A 83 9.76 -14.60 2.53
C SER A 83 9.50 -14.73 1.02
N VAL A 84 9.83 -15.86 0.40
CA VAL A 84 9.50 -16.16 -1.01
C VAL A 84 7.99 -16.28 -1.19
N LYS A 85 7.29 -17.03 -0.32
CA LYS A 85 5.82 -17.10 -0.36
C LYS A 85 5.16 -15.73 -0.20
N LEU A 86 5.67 -14.91 0.72
CA LEU A 86 5.17 -13.56 0.91
C LEU A 86 5.39 -12.70 -0.34
N LEU A 87 6.52 -12.86 -1.04
CA LEU A 87 6.76 -12.20 -2.32
C LEU A 87 5.69 -12.60 -3.34
N GLU A 88 5.39 -13.89 -3.45
CA GLU A 88 4.39 -14.41 -4.40
C GLU A 88 3.01 -13.84 -4.12
N LEU A 89 2.63 -13.75 -2.85
CA LEU A 89 1.37 -13.14 -2.42
C LEU A 89 1.33 -11.64 -2.77
N VAL A 90 2.33 -10.87 -2.34
CA VAL A 90 2.29 -9.41 -2.50
C VAL A 90 2.57 -8.98 -3.94
N TYR A 91 3.24 -9.77 -4.77
CA TYR A 91 3.47 -9.46 -6.19
C TYR A 91 2.53 -10.20 -7.16
N GLY A 92 1.54 -10.93 -6.65
CA GLY A 92 0.50 -11.58 -7.48
C GLY A 92 1.01 -12.71 -8.37
N ARG A 93 1.95 -13.52 -7.88
CA ARG A 93 2.57 -14.63 -8.64
C ARG A 93 1.80 -15.95 -8.53
N ASN A 94 0.93 -16.09 -7.53
CA ASN A 94 0.19 -17.32 -7.29
C ASN A 94 -1.27 -17.19 -7.79
N SER A 95 -1.61 -17.87 -8.89
CA SER A 95 -2.97 -17.89 -9.45
C SER A 95 -4.00 -18.58 -8.56
N ASN A 96 -3.54 -19.36 -7.58
CA ASN A 96 -4.41 -20.14 -6.67
C ASN A 96 -4.73 -19.37 -5.38
N GLU A 97 -4.06 -18.25 -5.12
CA GLU A 97 -4.34 -17.40 -3.96
C GLU A 97 -5.18 -16.19 -4.36
N LYS A 98 -6.10 -15.77 -3.46
CA LYS A 98 -6.89 -14.56 -3.69
C LYS A 98 -5.96 -13.35 -3.79
N ASN A 99 -6.09 -12.59 -4.86
CA ASN A 99 -5.36 -11.34 -5.04
C ASN A 99 -5.60 -10.39 -3.86
N ILE A 100 -4.54 -9.68 -3.45
CA ILE A 100 -4.67 -8.59 -2.50
C ILE A 100 -5.20 -7.39 -3.28
N TRP A 101 -6.35 -6.90 -2.86
CA TRP A 101 -6.84 -5.58 -3.19
C TRP A 101 -6.95 -4.81 -1.87
N THR A 102 -6.53 -3.56 -1.82
CA THR A 102 -6.67 -2.73 -0.62
C THR A 102 -6.66 -1.27 -0.97
N TRP A 103 -7.50 -0.50 -0.29
CA TRP A 103 -7.34 0.93 -0.18
C TRP A 103 -6.01 1.30 0.49
N LEU A 104 -5.45 2.45 0.11
CA LEU A 104 -4.34 3.09 0.80
C LEU A 104 -4.79 4.42 1.42
N ASP A 105 -4.12 4.82 2.49
CA ASP A 105 -4.33 6.10 3.19
C ASP A 105 -3.69 7.23 2.36
N ALA A 106 -4.30 7.52 1.21
CA ALA A 106 -3.88 8.50 0.22
C ALA A 106 -5.07 8.95 -0.65
N LYS A 107 -5.60 10.13 -0.38
CA LYS A 107 -6.56 10.84 -1.23
C LYS A 107 -5.87 12.00 -1.93
N PHE A 108 -6.11 12.18 -3.22
CA PHE A 108 -5.60 13.33 -3.97
C PHE A 108 -6.67 14.42 -4.02
N VAL A 109 -6.24 15.68 -3.83
CA VAL A 109 -7.13 16.85 -3.78
C VAL A 109 -6.51 17.99 -4.56
N GLU A 110 -7.33 18.94 -5.05
CA GLU A 110 -6.82 20.16 -5.66
C GLU A 110 -5.88 20.90 -4.70
N GLY A 111 -4.74 21.39 -5.19
CA GLY A 111 -3.72 22.03 -4.38
C GLY A 111 -2.57 22.66 -5.16
N SER A 112 -1.39 22.70 -4.54
CA SER A 112 -0.23 23.46 -5.03
C SER A 112 1.00 22.57 -5.31
N GLY A 113 0.86 21.26 -5.18
CA GLY A 113 1.90 20.30 -5.52
C GLY A 113 1.97 20.02 -7.02
N TYR A 114 2.58 18.88 -7.34
CA TYR A 114 2.76 18.41 -8.69
C TYR A 114 1.41 18.33 -9.42
N ASP A 115 1.34 18.93 -10.61
CA ASP A 115 0.14 18.94 -11.45
C ASP A 115 -1.11 19.58 -10.81
N GLY A 116 -0.91 20.53 -9.89
CA GLY A 116 -2.01 21.20 -9.19
C GLY A 116 -2.69 20.33 -8.14
N LEU A 117 -2.05 19.24 -7.71
CA LEU A 117 -2.58 18.32 -6.70
C LEU A 117 -1.79 18.39 -5.39
N ASP A 118 -2.50 18.19 -4.29
CA ASP A 118 -1.96 17.81 -2.99
C ASP A 118 -2.39 16.36 -2.67
N ILE A 119 -1.76 15.77 -1.65
CA ILE A 119 -2.11 14.44 -1.14
C ILE A 119 -2.49 14.54 0.35
N GLU A 120 -3.63 13.96 0.69
CA GLU A 120 -4.09 13.76 2.07
C GLU A 120 -3.76 12.34 2.52
N THR A 121 -3.07 12.22 3.64
CA THR A 121 -2.61 10.94 4.20
C THR A 121 -2.69 10.99 5.73
N GLU A 122 -2.34 9.89 6.40
CA GLU A 122 -2.34 9.79 7.86
C GLU A 122 -3.73 10.03 8.48
N HIS A 123 -4.80 9.63 7.78
CA HIS A 123 -6.16 9.86 8.23
C HIS A 123 -6.45 9.18 9.58
N ARG A 124 -7.17 9.90 10.45
CA ARG A 124 -7.59 9.43 11.78
C ARG A 124 -9.05 9.72 12.02
N VAL A 125 -9.71 8.82 12.74
CA VAL A 125 -11.07 9.02 13.22
C VAL A 125 -11.04 9.82 14.51
N VAL A 126 -11.56 11.04 14.48
CA VAL A 126 -11.68 11.93 15.64
C VAL A 126 -13.14 12.35 15.77
N ARG A 127 -13.79 11.99 16.89
CA ARG A 127 -15.21 12.31 17.14
C ARG A 127 -16.13 11.93 15.95
N LYS A 128 -15.95 10.71 15.41
CA LYS A 128 -16.67 10.17 14.23
C LYS A 128 -16.47 10.96 12.93
N ARG A 129 -15.39 11.75 12.82
CA ARG A 129 -14.98 12.41 11.58
C ARG A 129 -13.62 11.91 11.15
N LEU A 130 -13.43 11.75 9.84
CA LEU A 130 -12.13 11.42 9.27
C LEU A 130 -11.33 12.70 9.06
N VAL A 131 -10.13 12.77 9.64
CA VAL A 131 -9.23 13.93 9.54
C VAL A 131 -7.88 13.48 9.00
N GLY A 132 -7.48 14.01 7.85
CA GLY A 132 -6.20 13.74 7.19
C GLY A 132 -5.17 14.84 7.39
N LYS A 133 -3.91 14.53 7.06
CA LYS A 133 -2.85 15.51 6.87
C LYS A 133 -2.62 15.73 5.39
N ARG A 134 -2.86 16.97 4.98
CA ARG A 134 -2.59 17.46 3.63
C ARG A 134 -1.12 17.82 3.46
N LYS A 135 -0.51 17.39 2.36
CA LYS A 135 0.86 17.70 1.96
C LYS A 135 0.87 18.00 0.45
N ARG A 136 1.78 18.88 0.00
CA ARG A 136 1.98 19.11 -1.43
C ARG A 136 2.37 17.81 -2.11
N LEU A 137 1.73 17.45 -3.23
CA LEU A 137 2.14 16.28 -3.99
C LEU A 137 3.55 16.50 -4.52
N GLU A 138 4.47 15.60 -4.20
CA GLU A 138 5.84 15.64 -4.69
C GLU A 138 5.88 15.24 -6.18
N LYS A 139 6.98 15.58 -6.85
CA LYS A 139 7.18 15.17 -8.24
C LYS A 139 7.20 13.65 -8.36
N ILE A 140 6.35 13.13 -9.24
CA ILE A 140 6.23 11.71 -9.60
C ILE A 140 6.68 11.47 -11.05
N VAL A 141 6.53 10.23 -11.53
CA VAL A 141 6.68 9.93 -12.95
C VAL A 141 5.77 10.84 -13.80
N GLY A 142 6.33 11.44 -14.84
CA GLY A 142 5.64 12.46 -15.63
C GLY A 142 4.50 11.94 -16.51
N LYS A 143 3.48 12.77 -16.75
CA LYS A 143 2.30 12.46 -17.60
C LYS A 143 2.65 11.85 -18.98
N LYS A 144 3.77 12.25 -19.57
CA LYS A 144 4.25 11.74 -20.86
C LYS A 144 4.58 10.24 -20.87
N HIS A 145 4.74 9.60 -19.71
CA HIS A 145 5.11 8.20 -19.59
C HIS A 145 3.90 7.26 -19.52
N PHE A 146 2.69 7.80 -19.48
CA PHE A 146 1.47 7.02 -19.37
C PHE A 146 0.90 6.71 -20.77
N SER A 147 0.33 5.52 -20.94
CA SER A 147 -0.36 5.16 -22.18
C SER A 147 -1.57 6.08 -22.41
N LYS A 148 -1.77 6.52 -23.66
CA LYS A 148 -2.98 7.25 -24.06
C LYS A 148 -4.19 6.32 -23.85
N GLY A 149 -5.20 6.78 -23.10
CA GLY A 149 -6.42 6.01 -22.82
C GLY A 149 -6.47 5.48 -21.38
N ASP A 150 -5.50 4.67 -20.98
CA ASP A 150 -5.56 3.98 -19.68
C ASP A 150 -4.96 4.81 -18.53
N ASN A 151 -4.12 5.81 -18.84
CA ASN A 151 -3.34 6.56 -17.85
C ASN A 151 -2.55 5.64 -16.91
N VAL A 152 -2.08 4.49 -17.41
CA VAL A 152 -1.25 3.52 -16.71
C VAL A 152 0.19 3.61 -17.25
N CYS A 153 1.17 3.50 -16.35
CA CYS A 153 2.59 3.39 -16.68
C CYS A 153 3.21 2.22 -15.91
N CYS A 154 4.09 1.46 -16.54
CA CYS A 154 4.98 0.55 -15.83
C CYS A 154 6.13 1.36 -15.21
N VAL A 155 6.31 1.27 -13.89
CA VAL A 155 7.29 2.07 -13.13
C VAL A 155 8.30 1.18 -12.41
N GLN A 156 9.48 1.73 -12.13
CA GLN A 156 10.48 1.06 -11.29
C GLN A 156 10.04 1.10 -9.83
N LEU A 157 10.52 0.15 -9.02
CA LEU A 157 10.37 0.15 -7.56
C LEU A 157 11.29 1.20 -6.89
N LYS A 158 11.17 2.46 -7.32
CA LYS A 158 11.87 3.62 -6.77
C LYS A 158 10.83 4.70 -6.48
N PHE A 159 10.74 5.07 -5.21
CA PHE A 159 9.67 5.92 -4.69
C PHE A 159 10.24 7.20 -4.07
N ASN A 160 9.41 8.24 -4.00
CA ASN A 160 9.65 9.43 -3.18
C ASN A 160 9.25 9.18 -1.71
N ASP A 161 9.33 10.20 -0.87
CA ASP A 161 9.02 10.08 0.57
C ASP A 161 7.53 9.86 0.83
N GLN A 162 6.68 10.22 -0.14
CA GLN A 162 5.24 9.92 -0.13
C GLN A 162 4.92 8.48 -0.56
N GLY A 163 5.92 7.71 -1.01
CA GLY A 163 5.75 6.33 -1.49
C GLY A 163 5.23 6.23 -2.94
N LEU A 164 5.33 7.31 -3.71
CA LEU A 164 4.89 7.36 -5.10
C LEU A 164 6.08 7.20 -6.06
N PRO A 165 5.89 6.55 -7.22
CA PRO A 165 6.98 6.21 -8.12
C PRO A 165 7.55 7.45 -8.82
N VAL A 166 8.88 7.55 -8.83
CA VAL A 166 9.61 8.69 -9.43
C VAL A 166 10.26 8.37 -10.78
N LYS A 167 10.15 7.11 -11.24
CA LYS A 167 10.85 6.66 -12.45
C LYS A 167 10.04 5.63 -13.22
N SER A 168 9.84 5.88 -14.51
CA SER A 168 9.24 4.91 -15.42
C SER A 168 10.17 3.71 -15.64
N SER A 169 9.58 2.54 -15.87
CA SER A 169 10.28 1.38 -16.37
C SER A 169 10.72 1.61 -17.82
N LYS A 170 11.82 0.97 -18.23
CA LYS A 170 12.18 0.86 -19.65
C LYS A 170 11.39 -0.26 -20.32
N GLU A 171 11.03 -1.28 -19.53
CA GLU A 171 10.21 -2.39 -19.99
C GLU A 171 8.74 -1.97 -20.03
N PRO A 172 8.03 -2.19 -21.14
CA PRO A 172 6.62 -1.83 -21.27
C PRO A 172 5.71 -2.74 -20.42
N ARG A 173 6.24 -3.86 -19.94
CA ARG A 173 5.49 -4.88 -19.19
C ARG A 173 5.98 -5.00 -17.76
N TYR A 174 5.08 -5.42 -16.89
CA TYR A 174 5.40 -5.76 -15.52
C TYR A 174 6.43 -6.90 -15.47
N LYS A 175 7.39 -6.76 -14.56
CA LYS A 175 8.36 -7.79 -14.19
C LYS A 175 8.36 -7.94 -12.68
N VAL A 176 8.14 -9.17 -12.24
CA VAL A 176 7.98 -9.52 -10.83
C VAL A 176 9.12 -8.96 -10.00
N ALA A 177 8.76 -8.22 -8.94
CA ALA A 177 9.70 -7.64 -7.98
C ALA A 177 10.76 -6.70 -8.60
N GLU A 178 10.48 -6.14 -9.78
CA GLU A 178 11.35 -5.18 -10.48
C GLU A 178 10.58 -3.95 -10.95
N SER A 179 9.31 -4.13 -11.31
CA SER A 179 8.40 -3.05 -11.68
C SER A 179 7.02 -3.22 -11.07
N MET A 180 6.18 -2.22 -11.26
CA MET A 180 4.77 -2.24 -10.91
C MET A 180 4.00 -1.34 -11.87
N TYR A 181 2.69 -1.52 -11.97
CA TYR A 181 1.86 -0.56 -12.67
C TYR A 181 1.50 0.62 -11.77
N PHE A 182 1.40 1.80 -12.37
CA PHE A 182 1.01 3.02 -11.69
C PHE A 182 0.02 3.80 -12.56
N MET A 183 -1.11 4.22 -11.99
CA MET A 183 -2.00 5.19 -12.64
C MET A 183 -1.67 6.61 -12.21
N HIS A 184 -1.78 7.55 -13.15
CA HIS A 184 -1.56 8.96 -12.86
C HIS A 184 -2.63 9.46 -11.87
N PRO A 185 -2.27 10.15 -10.77
CA PRO A 185 -3.22 10.72 -9.84
C PRO A 185 -4.19 11.71 -10.51
N ARG A 186 -5.39 11.83 -9.98
CA ARG A 186 -6.39 12.85 -10.36
C ARG A 186 -7.02 13.41 -9.10
N GLU A 187 -7.66 14.56 -9.23
CA GLU A 187 -8.47 15.12 -8.16
C GLU A 187 -9.55 14.12 -7.71
N ASP A 188 -9.76 14.05 -6.39
CA ASP A 188 -10.66 13.14 -5.68
C ASP A 188 -10.39 11.64 -5.81
N ASP A 189 -9.34 11.25 -6.54
CA ASP A 189 -8.92 9.86 -6.56
C ASP A 189 -8.33 9.45 -5.21
N VAL A 190 -8.67 8.24 -4.81
CA VAL A 190 -8.03 7.52 -3.72
C VAL A 190 -7.10 6.48 -4.31
N LEU A 191 -5.88 6.39 -3.78
CA LEU A 191 -4.93 5.38 -4.19
C LEU A 191 -5.30 4.02 -3.58
N TYR A 192 -5.25 2.97 -4.40
CA TYR A 192 -5.37 1.59 -3.95
C TYR A 192 -4.21 0.75 -4.47
N TYR A 193 -3.99 -0.38 -3.80
CA TYR A 193 -3.02 -1.40 -4.15
C TYR A 193 -3.75 -2.67 -4.60
N ASN A 194 -3.34 -3.25 -5.74
CA ASN A 194 -3.92 -4.48 -6.28
C ASN A 194 -2.81 -5.40 -6.79
N THR A 195 -2.93 -6.72 -6.59
CA THR A 195 -1.99 -7.73 -7.11
C THR A 195 -2.52 -8.52 -8.32
N THR A 196 -3.78 -8.34 -8.71
CA THR A 196 -4.48 -9.11 -9.76
C THR A 196 -3.82 -9.03 -11.14
N MET A 197 -3.17 -7.91 -11.45
CA MET A 197 -2.48 -7.70 -12.74
C MET A 197 -0.96 -7.56 -12.54
N GLY A 198 -0.43 -8.13 -11.45
CA GLY A 198 0.81 -7.68 -10.80
C GLY A 198 0.52 -6.60 -9.74
N PRO A 199 1.52 -6.18 -8.95
CA PRO A 199 1.38 -5.05 -8.03
C PRO A 199 1.08 -3.79 -8.83
N CYS A 200 -0.01 -3.13 -8.47
CA CYS A 200 -0.45 -1.91 -9.11
C CYS A 200 -0.79 -0.88 -8.03
N LEU A 201 -0.34 0.35 -8.22
CA LEU A 201 -0.81 1.53 -7.48
C LEU A 201 -1.75 2.30 -8.41
N PHE A 202 -3.02 2.28 -8.09
CA PHE A 202 -4.07 2.72 -8.98
C PHE A 202 -4.91 3.81 -8.33
N GLY A 203 -5.26 4.86 -9.08
CA GLY A 203 -6.30 5.82 -8.73
C GLY A 203 -7.59 5.49 -9.49
N ARG A 204 -8.74 5.67 -8.82
CA ARG A 204 -10.13 5.49 -9.26
C ARG A 204 -10.83 4.27 -8.68
N GLY A 205 -11.78 4.51 -7.78
CA GLY A 205 -12.73 3.49 -7.35
C GLY A 205 -14.13 4.06 -7.16
N SER A 206 -15.03 3.68 -8.09
CA SER A 206 -16.47 3.56 -7.84
C SER A 206 -16.86 2.13 -7.44
N TYR A 207 -15.87 1.27 -7.13
CA TYR A 207 -16.11 -0.11 -6.77
C TYR A 207 -16.58 -0.20 -5.32
N THR A 208 -17.87 -0.42 -5.15
CA THR A 208 -18.59 -0.57 -3.87
C THR A 208 -18.27 -1.86 -3.10
N SER A 209 -17.28 -2.66 -3.52
CA SER A 209 -16.90 -3.88 -2.81
C SER A 209 -15.43 -4.24 -3.00
N GLY A 210 -14.60 -3.83 -2.03
CA GLY A 210 -13.25 -4.36 -1.88
C GLY A 210 -13.25 -5.86 -1.53
N ARG A 211 -12.30 -6.61 -2.09
CA ARG A 211 -12.07 -8.04 -1.77
C ARG A 211 -10.88 -8.28 -0.81
N GLY A 212 -10.44 -7.24 -0.10
CA GLY A 212 -9.38 -7.29 0.91
C GLY A 212 -9.02 -5.91 1.41
N THR A 213 -8.30 -5.81 2.53
CA THR A 213 -7.62 -4.57 2.95
C THR A 213 -6.40 -4.94 3.77
N LEU A 214 -5.23 -4.37 3.46
CA LEU A 214 -4.06 -4.47 4.35
C LEU A 214 -4.29 -3.57 5.54
N LYS A 215 -4.08 -4.10 6.76
CA LYS A 215 -4.19 -3.31 7.99
C LYS A 215 -2.85 -3.14 8.66
N CYS A 216 -2.64 -1.94 9.21
CA CYS A 216 -1.44 -1.60 9.96
C CYS A 216 -1.75 -1.45 11.44
N LEU A 217 -0.76 -1.80 12.26
CA LEU A 217 -0.74 -1.47 13.69
C LEU A 217 0.61 -0.87 14.06
N LYS A 218 0.61 -0.02 15.10
CA LYS A 218 1.85 0.46 15.71
C LYS A 218 2.24 -0.48 16.84
N VAL A 219 3.43 -1.06 16.76
CA VAL A 219 4.04 -1.77 17.88
C VAL A 219 4.73 -0.77 18.79
N ARG A 220 4.54 -0.89 20.12
CA ARG A 220 5.36 -0.16 21.07
C ARG A 220 6.78 -0.72 20.99
N LYS A 221 7.78 0.17 21.02
CA LYS A 221 9.17 -0.24 21.15
C LYS A 221 9.40 -0.86 22.52
#